data_AF-A0A416CQW8-F1
#
_entry.id   AF-A0A416CQW8-F1
#
_cell.length_a   1.000
_cell.length_b   1.000
_cell.length_c   1.000
_cell.angle_alpha   90.00
_cell.angle_beta   90.00
_cell.angle_gamma   90.00
#
_symmetry.space_group_name_H-M   'P 1'
#
loop_
_entity.id
_entity.type
_entity.pdbx_description
1 polymer ?
#
loop_
_entity_poly.entity_id
_entity_poly.type
_entity_poly.pdbx_seq_one_letter_code
_entity_poly.pdbx_strand_id
1 'polypeptide(L)'
;MKMEEYIRGIPSGLLTAQLGEREIQVVGISENGFEFRLEKKAARQLLTDAVPAQHQVLRDAAPPQHCIVTPFCKVCFYDLEQALWQELVLTEYGLEKAPALSQPGHREKPCAASFYQLYRVCVTSPEFRIAVQKLLLQYTRYIHLKLEEDDARLAEATVGYPVELEDCFADSLEEQKRKWFAQTDWEAVLRPYPSYALELDRPEWYETYLKESLSDFMTDYWKENNVASAFYAKRLPDRIYLGNQFCRLLFPKKEILFALLEKARSEGLGVTVSFACQPEVSLKEAEQLLESLRSWCQKNESIEIVVNDWGMAQLVGRYPEQFELCMGTLLNKRKKDPRLSYLKSRLPDKDTGLLAENSLNADFYQKALEKNLGFVRYEWESCGYPQRFPEGKNSLHLPFYQTNTSQYCTLYAQYRERNRGRQYLQTECPGYCQMQAFLYPEHLHMTGSYNSLFSLDQTILRALETGSVENAAFGEAEQEVQPDRAVLNLL
;
A
#
# COMPACT_ATOMS: atom_id res chain seq x y z
N MET A 1 -35.92 -32.96 4.12
CA MET A 1 -35.61 -32.03 5.22
C MET A 1 -35.04 -30.78 4.56
N LYS A 2 -35.84 -29.71 4.40
CA LYS A 2 -35.44 -28.51 3.66
C LYS A 2 -34.58 -27.65 4.59
N MET A 3 -33.34 -27.35 4.19
CA MET A 3 -32.48 -26.39 4.86
C MET A 3 -33.09 -24.98 4.72
N GLU A 4 -33.89 -24.56 5.70
CA GLU A 4 -34.25 -23.14 5.93
C GLU A 4 -33.27 -22.46 6.90
N GLU A 5 -32.05 -23.00 7.01
CA GLU A 5 -31.04 -22.45 7.90
C GLU A 5 -30.25 -21.38 7.16
N TYR A 6 -30.46 -20.12 7.55
CA TYR A 6 -29.69 -18.99 7.05
C TYR A 6 -28.25 -19.08 7.57
N ILE A 7 -27.30 -19.23 6.66
CA ILE A 7 -25.88 -19.23 6.97
C ILE A 7 -25.47 -17.79 7.28
N ARG A 8 -24.83 -17.60 8.43
CA ARG A 8 -24.36 -16.30 8.92
C ARG A 8 -22.84 -16.28 8.99
N GLY A 9 -22.25 -15.10 8.97
CA GLY A 9 -20.79 -14.94 9.04
C GLY A 9 -20.08 -15.02 7.69
N ILE A 10 -20.81 -14.90 6.57
CA ILE A 10 -20.18 -14.68 5.27
C ILE A 10 -19.50 -13.30 5.30
N PRO A 11 -18.20 -13.20 4.97
CA PRO A 11 -17.50 -11.94 4.91
C PRO A 11 -18.19 -10.97 3.95
N SER A 12 -18.30 -9.70 4.35
CA SER A 12 -18.88 -8.64 3.51
C SER A 12 -18.13 -8.43 2.19
N GLY A 13 -16.88 -8.92 2.09
CA GLY A 13 -16.10 -8.90 0.86
C GLY A 13 -16.52 -9.94 -0.19
N LEU A 14 -17.44 -10.85 0.12
CA LEU A 14 -17.87 -11.92 -0.80
C LEU A 14 -19.32 -11.79 -1.30
N LEU A 15 -20.09 -10.90 -0.69
CA LEU A 15 -21.50 -10.69 -0.99
C LEU A 15 -21.87 -9.25 -0.66
N THR A 16 -22.41 -8.53 -1.64
CA THR A 16 -23.07 -7.24 -1.43
C THR A 16 -24.45 -7.25 -2.07
N ALA A 17 -25.37 -6.44 -1.55
CA ALA A 17 -26.69 -6.30 -2.10
C ALA A 17 -27.13 -4.83 -2.06
N GLN A 18 -27.97 -4.45 -3.01
CA GLN A 18 -28.58 -3.14 -3.13
C GLN A 18 -30.09 -3.30 -3.32
N LEU A 19 -30.85 -2.49 -2.61
CA LEU A 19 -32.30 -2.42 -2.72
C LEU A 19 -32.67 -1.03 -3.27
N GLY A 20 -33.04 -0.98 -4.56
CA GLY A 20 -33.02 0.27 -5.31
C GLY A 20 -31.60 0.85 -5.36
N GLU A 21 -31.43 2.11 -4.96
CA GLU A 21 -30.13 2.80 -4.92
C GLU A 21 -29.37 2.61 -3.59
N ARG A 22 -29.97 1.92 -2.61
CA ARG A 22 -29.40 1.79 -1.27
C ARG A 22 -28.63 0.49 -1.13
N GLU A 23 -27.34 0.58 -0.78
CA GLU A 23 -26.57 -0.58 -0.36
C GLU A 23 -27.07 -1.11 0.99
N ILE A 24 -27.21 -2.42 1.10
CA ILE A 24 -27.69 -3.12 2.29
C ILE A 24 -26.66 -4.14 2.75
N GLN A 25 -26.45 -4.19 4.07
CA GLN A 25 -25.55 -5.17 4.66
C GLN A 25 -26.31 -6.49 4.88
N VAL A 26 -25.96 -7.51 4.09
CA VAL A 26 -26.47 -8.86 4.28
C VAL A 26 -25.91 -9.48 5.56
N VAL A 27 -26.78 -10.05 6.39
CA VAL A 27 -26.44 -10.68 7.68
C VAL A 27 -26.74 -12.18 7.74
N GLY A 28 -27.38 -12.71 6.71
CA GLY A 28 -27.57 -14.15 6.53
C GLY A 28 -28.01 -14.45 5.10
N ILE A 29 -27.65 -15.63 4.58
CA ILE A 29 -28.06 -16.06 3.24
C ILE A 29 -28.53 -17.53 3.26
N SER A 30 -29.43 -17.85 2.35
CA SER A 30 -29.93 -19.19 2.08
C SER A 30 -30.20 -19.33 0.58
N GLU A 31 -30.44 -20.55 0.12
CA GLU A 31 -30.83 -20.81 -1.27
C GLU A 31 -32.17 -20.17 -1.69
N ASN A 32 -32.97 -19.73 -0.72
CA ASN A 32 -34.30 -19.17 -0.96
C ASN A 32 -34.40 -17.69 -0.59
N GLY A 33 -33.27 -17.04 -0.29
CA GLY A 33 -33.29 -15.65 0.14
C GLY A 33 -32.13 -15.22 1.01
N PHE A 34 -32.14 -13.96 1.43
CA PHE A 34 -31.14 -13.39 2.34
C PHE A 34 -31.79 -12.45 3.36
N GLU A 35 -31.11 -12.24 4.48
CA GLU A 35 -31.53 -11.35 5.55
C GLU A 35 -30.60 -10.14 5.61
N PHE A 36 -31.16 -8.96 5.89
CA PHE A 36 -30.37 -7.73 6.06
C PHE A 36 -30.96 -6.88 7.19
N ARG A 37 -30.13 -6.01 7.75
CA ARG A 37 -30.53 -5.05 8.78
C ARG A 37 -30.76 -3.68 8.16
N LEU A 38 -31.81 -3.00 8.62
CA LEU A 38 -32.08 -1.61 8.25
C LEU A 38 -32.40 -0.80 9.50
N GLU A 39 -31.81 0.40 9.62
CA GLU A 39 -32.12 1.33 10.71
C GLU A 39 -33.64 1.60 10.76
N LYS A 40 -34.27 1.61 11.95
CA LYS A 40 -35.74 1.72 12.05
C LYS A 40 -36.30 3.00 11.39
N LYS A 41 -35.56 4.11 11.40
CA LYS A 41 -35.95 5.35 10.70
C LYS A 41 -35.90 5.17 9.19
N ALA A 42 -34.81 4.63 8.65
CA ALA A 42 -34.66 4.30 7.23
C ALA A 42 -35.69 3.26 6.76
N ALA A 43 -36.05 2.29 7.62
CA ALA A 43 -37.07 1.29 7.36
C ALA A 43 -38.47 1.86 7.23
N ARG A 44 -38.82 2.88 8.04
CA ARG A 44 -40.09 3.60 7.91
C ARG A 44 -40.18 4.35 6.58
N GLN A 45 -39.09 4.99 6.14
CA GLN A 45 -39.04 5.65 4.84
C GLN A 45 -39.20 4.65 3.69
N LEU A 46 -38.44 3.54 3.71
CA LEU A 46 -38.54 2.49 2.68
C LEU A 46 -39.95 1.91 2.56
N LEU A 47 -40.65 1.71 3.68
CA LEU A 47 -42.05 1.27 3.68
C LEU A 47 -43.03 2.37 3.24
N THR A 48 -42.71 3.65 3.43
CA THR A 48 -43.57 4.77 3.01
C THR A 48 -43.44 5.04 1.51
N ASP A 49 -42.23 4.93 0.96
CA ASP A 49 -41.94 5.11 -0.47
C ASP A 49 -42.48 3.97 -1.34
N ALA A 50 -42.74 2.79 -0.74
CA ALA A 50 -43.34 1.63 -1.39
C ALA A 50 -44.86 1.73 -1.61
N VAL A 51 -45.55 2.49 -0.75
CA VAL A 51 -47.01 2.56 -0.68
C VAL A 51 -47.68 3.24 -1.90
N PRO A 52 -47.09 4.26 -2.58
CA PRO A 52 -47.70 4.84 -3.78
C PRO A 52 -47.74 3.88 -4.98
N ALA A 53 -46.85 2.88 -5.04
CA ALA A 53 -46.78 1.92 -6.15
C ALA A 53 -47.88 0.83 -6.10
N GLN A 54 -48.58 0.69 -4.97
CA GLN A 54 -49.55 -0.39 -4.74
C GLN A 54 -51.00 -0.05 -5.08
N HIS A 55 -51.31 1.17 -5.54
CA HIS A 55 -52.70 1.59 -5.71
C HIS A 55 -53.40 1.08 -7.00
N GLN A 56 -52.78 0.18 -7.78
CA GLN A 56 -53.38 -0.33 -9.02
C GLN A 56 -53.65 -1.84 -9.08
N VAL A 57 -53.26 -2.64 -8.09
CA VAL A 57 -53.60 -4.07 -8.05
C VAL A 57 -53.87 -4.47 -6.61
N LEU A 58 -55.15 -4.74 -6.30
CA LEU A 58 -55.72 -5.51 -5.17
C LEU A 58 -56.99 -4.83 -4.62
N ARG A 59 -58.10 -5.01 -5.32
CA ARG A 59 -59.40 -5.19 -4.65
C ARG A 59 -59.65 -6.69 -4.58
N ASP A 60 -59.98 -7.15 -3.38
CA ASP A 60 -60.53 -8.45 -3.04
C ASP A 60 -59.59 -9.67 -3.07
N ALA A 61 -58.69 -9.73 -2.07
CA ALA A 61 -58.23 -10.99 -1.44
C ALA A 61 -57.61 -10.69 -0.07
N ALA A 62 -57.81 -11.59 0.91
CA ALA A 62 -57.14 -11.56 2.21
C ALA A 62 -55.61 -11.40 2.06
N PRO A 63 -54.91 -10.72 2.98
CA PRO A 63 -53.58 -10.18 2.70
C PRO A 63 -52.55 -11.29 2.49
N PRO A 64 -51.89 -11.39 1.32
CA PRO A 64 -50.62 -12.09 1.24
C PRO A 64 -49.56 -11.17 1.87
N GLN A 65 -48.79 -11.69 2.81
CA GLN A 65 -47.65 -11.03 3.47
C GLN A 65 -46.46 -10.77 2.53
N HIS A 66 -46.70 -10.47 1.25
CA HIS A 66 -45.66 -10.23 0.26
C HIS A 66 -45.68 -8.76 -0.15
N CYS A 67 -44.85 -7.95 0.50
CA CYS A 67 -44.62 -6.58 0.07
C CYS A 67 -43.57 -6.59 -1.05
N ILE A 68 -43.97 -6.27 -2.28
CA ILE A 68 -43.04 -5.91 -3.36
C ILE A 68 -42.71 -4.43 -3.16
N VAL A 69 -41.43 -4.11 -2.89
CA VAL A 69 -41.05 -2.79 -2.34
C VAL A 69 -40.08 -1.98 -3.21
N THR A 70 -39.35 -2.54 -4.17
CA THR A 70 -38.57 -1.73 -5.12
C THR A 70 -38.50 -2.42 -6.50
N PRO A 71 -38.34 -1.67 -7.61
CA PRO A 71 -38.39 -2.24 -8.97
C PRO A 71 -37.30 -3.28 -9.26
N PHE A 72 -36.20 -3.25 -8.50
CA PHE A 72 -35.17 -4.28 -8.55
C PHE A 72 -34.42 -4.39 -7.22
N CYS A 73 -33.91 -5.57 -6.94
CA CYS A 73 -32.90 -5.83 -5.91
C CYS A 73 -31.66 -6.42 -6.60
N LYS A 74 -30.53 -5.74 -6.49
CA LYS A 74 -29.27 -6.19 -7.07
C LYS A 74 -28.48 -6.93 -6.01
N VAL A 75 -28.01 -8.13 -6.33
CA VAL A 75 -27.15 -8.93 -5.46
C VAL A 75 -25.89 -9.27 -6.23
N CYS A 76 -24.73 -8.95 -5.67
CA CYS A 76 -23.44 -9.26 -6.27
C CYS A 76 -22.75 -10.33 -5.43
N PHE A 77 -22.36 -11.42 -6.08
CA PHE A 77 -21.63 -12.54 -5.50
C PHE A 77 -20.18 -12.49 -5.99
N TYR A 78 -19.21 -12.57 -5.08
CA TYR A 78 -17.82 -12.70 -5.49
C TYR A 78 -17.50 -14.15 -5.81
N ASP A 79 -16.98 -14.41 -7.01
CA ASP A 79 -16.45 -15.71 -7.41
C ASP A 79 -14.99 -15.82 -6.99
N LEU A 80 -14.69 -16.69 -6.02
CA LEU A 80 -13.34 -16.85 -5.50
C LEU A 80 -12.38 -17.51 -6.49
N GLU A 81 -12.90 -18.29 -7.45
CA GLU A 81 -12.09 -19.02 -8.43
C GLU A 81 -11.80 -18.14 -9.67
N GLN A 82 -12.77 -17.31 -10.07
CA GLN A 82 -12.62 -16.40 -11.20
C GLN A 82 -12.15 -14.98 -10.80
N ALA A 83 -12.10 -14.68 -9.50
CA ALA A 83 -11.73 -13.38 -8.94
C ALA A 83 -12.55 -12.21 -9.52
N LEU A 84 -13.86 -12.41 -9.69
CA LEU A 84 -14.77 -11.42 -10.27
C LEU A 84 -16.12 -11.38 -9.56
N TRP A 85 -16.77 -10.22 -9.63
CA TRP A 85 -18.13 -10.06 -9.14
C TRP A 85 -19.15 -10.51 -10.19
N GLN A 86 -20.06 -11.37 -9.78
CA GLN A 86 -21.21 -11.80 -10.55
C GLN A 86 -22.44 -11.04 -10.05
N GLU A 87 -23.00 -10.21 -10.91
CA GLU A 87 -24.18 -9.42 -10.62
C GLU A 87 -25.46 -10.18 -11.00
N LEU A 88 -26.42 -10.19 -10.08
CA LEU A 88 -27.75 -10.73 -10.30
C LEU A 88 -28.79 -9.67 -9.94
N VAL A 89 -29.61 -9.28 -10.91
CA VAL A 89 -30.72 -8.34 -10.72
C VAL A 89 -32.01 -9.14 -10.51
N LEU A 90 -32.55 -9.07 -9.31
CA LEU A 90 -33.82 -9.69 -8.92
C LEU A 90 -34.96 -8.72 -9.22
N THR A 91 -35.82 -9.07 -10.17
CA THR A 91 -37.04 -8.34 -10.51
C THR A 91 -38.28 -8.87 -9.78
N GLU A 92 -38.23 -10.13 -9.33
CA GLU A 92 -39.31 -10.79 -8.59
C GLU A 92 -38.76 -11.39 -7.29
N TYR A 93 -39.17 -10.82 -6.16
CA TYR A 93 -38.81 -11.28 -4.81
C TYR A 93 -39.86 -10.84 -3.79
N GLY A 94 -40.00 -11.59 -2.70
CA GLY A 94 -40.80 -11.19 -1.54
C GLY A 94 -39.95 -10.46 -0.51
N LEU A 95 -40.48 -9.40 0.12
CA LEU A 95 -39.85 -8.76 1.28
C LEU A 95 -40.76 -8.91 2.50
N GLU A 96 -40.23 -9.52 3.56
CA GLU A 96 -40.93 -9.69 4.83
C GLU A 96 -40.09 -9.22 6.02
N LYS A 97 -40.75 -8.88 7.13
CA LYS A 97 -40.07 -8.60 8.40
C LYS A 97 -39.65 -9.91 9.03
N ALA A 98 -38.36 -10.07 9.29
CA ALA A 98 -37.84 -11.25 9.95
C ALA A 98 -37.87 -11.08 11.49
N PRO A 99 -38.03 -12.18 12.25
CA PRO A 99 -37.93 -12.15 13.71
C PRO A 99 -36.52 -11.72 14.16
N ALA A 100 -36.42 -11.19 15.37
CA ALA A 100 -35.12 -10.83 15.96
C ALA A 100 -34.18 -12.04 16.03
N LEU A 101 -32.87 -11.78 15.97
CA LEU A 101 -31.85 -12.83 15.92
C LEU A 101 -31.74 -13.54 17.29
N SER A 102 -32.48 -14.62 17.48
CA SER A 102 -32.32 -15.51 18.64
C SER A 102 -31.35 -16.64 18.29
N GLN A 103 -30.06 -16.48 18.60
CA GLN A 103 -29.10 -17.59 18.56
C GLN A 103 -29.03 -18.27 19.94
N PRO A 104 -28.99 -19.61 20.03
CA PRO A 104 -28.71 -20.31 21.28
C PRO A 104 -27.34 -19.88 21.81
N GLY A 105 -27.28 -19.28 23.00
CA GLY A 105 -26.04 -18.81 23.63
C GLY A 105 -25.64 -17.36 23.34
N HIS A 106 -26.29 -16.67 22.39
CA HIS A 106 -26.07 -15.25 22.11
C HIS A 106 -27.36 -14.46 22.38
N ARG A 107 -27.46 -13.81 23.54
CA ARG A 107 -28.51 -12.79 23.77
C ARG A 107 -28.13 -11.52 23.01
N GLU A 108 -28.95 -11.15 22.03
CA GLU A 108 -28.89 -9.84 21.38
C GLU A 108 -28.91 -8.76 22.48
N LYS A 109 -27.90 -7.87 22.52
CA LYS A 109 -27.83 -6.84 23.56
C LYS A 109 -29.12 -6.00 23.48
N PRO A 110 -29.82 -5.72 24.59
CA PRO A 110 -31.10 -4.97 24.58
C PRO A 110 -31.03 -3.63 23.84
N CYS A 111 -29.85 -2.99 23.79
CA CYS A 111 -29.64 -1.76 23.03
C CYS A 111 -29.74 -1.96 21.51
N ALA A 112 -29.26 -3.08 20.94
CA ALA A 112 -29.21 -3.31 19.50
C ALA A 112 -30.61 -3.45 18.87
N ALA A 113 -31.53 -4.14 19.56
CA ALA A 113 -32.92 -4.32 19.13
C ALA A 113 -33.72 -3.00 19.07
N SER A 114 -33.20 -1.91 19.64
CA SER A 114 -33.83 -0.59 19.57
C SER A 114 -33.51 0.17 18.27
N PHE A 115 -32.39 -0.13 17.59
CA PHE A 115 -31.87 0.68 16.48
C PHE A 115 -32.23 0.18 15.07
N TYR A 116 -32.37 -1.14 14.86
CA TYR A 116 -32.64 -1.70 13.52
C TYR A 116 -33.87 -2.62 13.49
N GLN A 117 -34.34 -2.90 12.28
CA GLN A 117 -35.31 -3.92 11.93
C GLN A 117 -34.64 -4.93 11.00
N LEU A 118 -34.85 -6.22 11.26
CA LEU A 118 -34.41 -7.29 10.36
C LEU A 118 -35.46 -7.51 9.28
N TYR A 119 -35.00 -7.64 8.04
CA TYR A 119 -35.80 -7.97 6.88
C TYR A 119 -35.26 -9.21 6.20
N ARG A 120 -36.16 -9.95 5.55
CA ARG A 120 -35.86 -11.10 4.72
C ARG A 120 -36.37 -10.86 3.31
N VAL A 121 -35.47 -11.09 2.36
CA VAL A 121 -35.77 -11.16 0.93
C VAL A 121 -35.96 -12.63 0.59
N CYS A 122 -37.13 -13.01 0.10
CA CYS A 122 -37.47 -14.35 -0.35
C CYS A 122 -37.36 -14.41 -1.88
N VAL A 123 -36.54 -15.33 -2.40
CA VAL A 123 -36.17 -15.43 -3.81
C VAL A 123 -36.47 -16.83 -4.32
N THR A 124 -37.16 -16.93 -5.45
CA THR A 124 -37.45 -18.20 -6.14
C THR A 124 -36.61 -18.42 -7.39
N SER A 125 -35.80 -17.44 -7.78
CA SER A 125 -34.90 -17.51 -8.93
C SER A 125 -33.92 -18.70 -8.80
N PRO A 126 -33.90 -19.63 -9.79
CA PRO A 126 -32.90 -20.68 -9.85
C PRO A 126 -31.46 -20.15 -9.92
N GLU A 127 -31.27 -19.02 -10.61
CA GLU A 127 -29.97 -18.37 -10.79
C GLU A 127 -29.41 -17.89 -9.44
N PHE A 128 -30.27 -17.29 -8.59
CA PHE A 128 -29.90 -16.92 -7.23
C PHE A 128 -29.47 -18.15 -6.42
N ARG A 129 -30.24 -19.25 -6.49
CA ARG A 129 -29.90 -20.50 -5.79
C ARG A 129 -28.54 -21.04 -6.23
N ILE A 130 -28.27 -21.07 -7.54
CA ILE A 130 -26.99 -21.52 -8.09
C ILE A 130 -25.85 -20.62 -7.60
N ALA A 131 -26.04 -19.30 -7.61
CA ALA A 131 -25.04 -18.34 -7.11
C ALA A 131 -24.74 -18.54 -5.61
N VAL A 132 -25.76 -18.78 -4.79
CA VAL A 132 -25.60 -19.09 -3.36
C VAL A 132 -24.85 -20.40 -3.16
N GLN A 133 -25.26 -21.47 -3.85
CA GLN A 133 -24.59 -22.78 -3.75
C GLN A 133 -23.12 -22.70 -4.13
N LYS A 134 -22.82 -21.98 -5.22
CA LYS A 134 -21.45 -21.73 -5.67
C LYS A 134 -20.64 -20.96 -4.65
N LEU A 135 -21.16 -19.85 -4.12
CA LEU A 135 -20.51 -19.05 -3.09
C LEU A 135 -20.19 -19.90 -1.86
N LEU A 136 -21.18 -20.67 -1.37
CA LEU A 136 -21.02 -21.53 -0.20
C LEU A 136 -19.97 -22.61 -0.43
N LEU A 137 -20.00 -23.29 -1.59
CA LEU A 137 -19.01 -24.30 -1.94
C LEU A 137 -17.60 -23.72 -1.95
N GLN A 138 -17.40 -22.60 -2.65
CA GLN A 138 -16.09 -21.96 -2.76
C GLN A 138 -15.60 -21.41 -1.41
N TYR A 139 -16.48 -20.81 -0.61
CA TYR A 139 -16.13 -20.30 0.72
C TYR A 139 -15.83 -21.42 1.70
N THR A 140 -16.62 -22.50 1.71
CA THR A 140 -16.32 -23.70 2.52
C THR A 140 -14.97 -24.29 2.14
N ARG A 141 -14.66 -24.42 0.85
CA ARG A 141 -13.33 -24.85 0.40
C ARG A 141 -12.21 -23.93 0.91
N TYR A 142 -12.40 -22.61 0.83
CA TYR A 142 -11.44 -21.64 1.38
C TYR A 142 -11.23 -21.83 2.89
N ILE A 143 -12.30 -22.07 3.65
CA ILE A 143 -12.22 -22.29 5.10
C ILE A 143 -11.48 -23.60 5.42
N HIS A 144 -11.75 -24.68 4.69
CA HIS A 144 -10.97 -25.92 4.83
C HIS A 144 -9.48 -25.68 4.58
N LEU A 145 -9.13 -25.03 3.47
CA LEU A 145 -7.73 -24.67 3.20
C LEU A 145 -7.12 -23.82 4.33
N LYS A 146 -7.86 -22.85 4.88
CA LYS A 146 -7.39 -22.01 5.99
C LYS A 146 -7.19 -22.75 7.31
N LEU A 147 -7.89 -23.87 7.53
CA LEU A 147 -7.85 -24.65 8.77
C LEU A 147 -6.94 -25.88 8.68
N GLU A 148 -6.79 -26.44 7.48
CA GLU A 148 -6.13 -27.72 7.24
C GLU A 148 -4.74 -27.56 6.61
N GLU A 149 -4.48 -26.46 5.90
CA GLU A 149 -3.22 -26.18 5.21
C GLU A 149 -2.46 -25.01 5.86
N ASP A 150 -1.17 -24.87 5.51
CA ASP A 150 -0.38 -23.68 5.84
C ASP A 150 -0.70 -22.50 4.90
N ASP A 151 -0.16 -21.32 5.23
CA ASP A 151 -0.41 -20.10 4.46
C ASP A 151 0.11 -20.20 3.02
N ALA A 152 1.14 -20.99 2.76
CA ALA A 152 1.75 -21.13 1.44
C ALA A 152 0.90 -22.01 0.53
N ARG A 153 0.46 -23.17 1.01
CA ARG A 153 -0.47 -24.07 0.31
C ARG A 153 -1.82 -23.43 0.05
N LEU A 154 -2.31 -22.65 1.01
CA LEU A 154 -3.48 -21.82 0.76
C LEU A 154 -3.22 -20.81 -0.38
N ALA A 155 -2.08 -20.13 -0.40
CA ALA A 155 -1.73 -19.17 -1.44
C ALA A 155 -1.58 -19.85 -2.82
N GLU A 156 -1.03 -21.06 -2.88
CA GLU A 156 -0.97 -21.88 -4.10
C GLU A 156 -2.38 -22.15 -4.64
N ALA A 157 -3.26 -22.67 -3.79
CA ALA A 157 -4.62 -23.00 -4.18
C ALA A 157 -5.41 -21.75 -4.63
N THR A 158 -5.24 -20.62 -3.93
CA THR A 158 -6.06 -19.41 -4.11
C THR A 158 -5.52 -18.40 -5.13
N VAL A 159 -4.20 -18.30 -5.29
CA VAL A 159 -3.56 -17.34 -6.22
C VAL A 159 -2.47 -17.94 -7.10
N GLY A 160 -2.14 -19.23 -6.95
CA GLY A 160 -1.13 -19.90 -7.78
C GLY A 160 0.28 -19.50 -7.38
N TYR A 161 0.45 -19.20 -6.09
CA TYR A 161 1.76 -18.93 -5.49
C TYR A 161 2.67 -20.17 -5.61
N PRO A 162 3.94 -20.01 -6.03
CA PRO A 162 4.87 -21.13 -6.26
C PRO A 162 5.48 -21.61 -4.95
N VAL A 163 4.79 -22.51 -4.25
CA VAL A 163 5.23 -23.07 -2.96
C VAL A 163 6.57 -23.79 -3.08
N GLU A 164 6.86 -24.40 -4.23
CA GLU A 164 8.12 -25.06 -4.50
C GLU A 164 9.35 -24.12 -4.47
N LEU A 165 9.13 -22.80 -4.58
CA LEU A 165 10.19 -21.79 -4.53
C LEU A 165 10.31 -21.11 -3.16
N GLU A 166 9.50 -21.50 -2.17
CA GLU A 166 9.48 -20.87 -0.84
C GLU A 166 10.72 -21.19 -0.02
N ASP A 167 11.32 -22.37 -0.19
CA ASP A 167 12.53 -22.77 0.54
C ASP A 167 13.83 -22.38 -0.18
N CYS A 168 13.75 -21.62 -1.27
CA CYS A 168 14.91 -21.15 -2.02
C CYS A 168 15.36 -19.78 -1.53
N PHE A 169 16.47 -19.72 -0.79
CA PHE A 169 17.06 -18.49 -0.26
C PHE A 169 18.48 -18.29 -0.77
N ALA A 170 18.93 -17.04 -0.85
CA ALA A 170 20.34 -16.72 -0.96
C ALA A 170 21.05 -17.02 0.37
N ASP A 171 22.34 -17.32 0.33
CA ASP A 171 23.16 -17.59 1.52
C ASP A 171 23.43 -16.31 2.33
N SER A 172 23.42 -15.15 1.66
CA SER A 172 23.69 -13.84 2.26
C SER A 172 23.04 -12.70 1.48
N LEU A 173 22.96 -11.52 2.13
CA LEU A 173 22.54 -10.29 1.43
C LEU A 173 23.51 -9.92 0.30
N GLU A 174 24.80 -10.18 0.48
CA GLU A 174 25.83 -9.94 -0.55
C GLU A 174 25.56 -10.79 -1.80
N GLU A 175 25.32 -12.09 -1.62
CA GLU A 175 24.95 -12.99 -2.72
C GLU A 175 23.64 -12.55 -3.40
N GLN A 176 22.65 -12.16 -2.60
CA GLN A 176 21.36 -11.68 -3.09
C GLN A 176 21.52 -10.41 -3.95
N LYS A 177 22.32 -9.44 -3.49
CA LYS A 177 22.64 -8.22 -4.25
C LYS A 177 23.42 -8.50 -5.52
N ARG A 178 24.36 -9.46 -5.49
CA ARG A 178 25.05 -9.92 -6.70
C ARG A 178 24.07 -10.50 -7.73
N LYS A 179 23.10 -11.32 -7.30
CA LYS A 179 22.04 -11.84 -8.19
C LYS A 179 21.17 -10.73 -8.77
N TRP A 180 20.94 -9.66 -8.01
CA TRP A 180 20.12 -8.54 -8.44
C TRP A 180 20.82 -7.55 -9.37
N PHE A 181 22.09 -7.21 -9.12
CA PHE A 181 22.70 -6.01 -9.69
C PHE A 181 23.97 -6.25 -10.51
N ALA A 182 24.57 -7.44 -10.48
CA ALA A 182 25.89 -7.66 -11.08
C ALA A 182 25.98 -7.28 -12.56
N GLN A 183 24.87 -7.34 -13.29
CA GLN A 183 24.79 -7.07 -14.73
C GLN A 183 23.74 -6.01 -15.09
N THR A 184 23.26 -5.23 -14.11
CA THR A 184 22.32 -4.14 -14.36
C THR A 184 23.07 -2.93 -14.89
N ASP A 185 22.75 -2.48 -16.11
CA ASP A 185 23.35 -1.29 -16.72
C ASP A 185 22.79 -0.01 -16.07
N TRP A 186 23.43 0.45 -15.00
CA TRP A 186 22.99 1.63 -14.25
C TRP A 186 23.09 2.93 -15.03
N GLU A 187 23.96 3.02 -16.03
CA GLU A 187 24.00 4.17 -16.93
C GLU A 187 22.71 4.21 -17.76
N ALA A 188 22.25 3.08 -18.28
CA ALA A 188 20.97 2.99 -18.98
C ALA A 188 19.77 3.25 -18.06
N VAL A 189 19.79 2.74 -16.82
CA VAL A 189 18.72 2.96 -15.83
C VAL A 189 18.56 4.44 -15.49
N LEU A 190 19.66 5.18 -15.32
CA LEU A 190 19.64 6.57 -14.90
C LEU A 190 19.52 7.58 -16.06
N ARG A 191 19.92 7.21 -17.29
CA ARG A 191 19.91 8.09 -18.48
C ARG A 191 18.57 8.80 -18.75
N PRO A 192 17.39 8.17 -18.57
CA PRO A 192 16.11 8.83 -18.83
C PRO A 192 15.82 10.02 -17.91
N TYR A 193 16.50 10.11 -16.76
CA TYR A 193 16.21 11.12 -15.75
C TYR A 193 17.12 12.35 -15.93
N PRO A 194 16.53 13.56 -16.04
CA PRO A 194 17.30 14.80 -16.12
C PRO A 194 18.25 15.00 -14.94
N SER A 195 17.81 14.64 -13.73
CA SER A 195 18.63 14.65 -12.53
C SER A 195 18.60 13.30 -11.82
N TYR A 196 19.68 12.96 -11.12
CA TYR A 196 19.62 11.86 -10.17
C TYR A 196 20.30 12.20 -8.85
N ALA A 197 19.76 11.62 -7.79
CA ALA A 197 20.25 11.75 -6.43
C ALA A 197 20.66 10.39 -5.87
N LEU A 198 21.58 10.42 -4.91
CA LEU A 198 21.95 9.24 -4.13
C LEU A 198 21.47 9.37 -2.69
N GLU A 199 20.86 8.31 -2.14
CA GLU A 199 20.50 8.25 -0.73
C GLU A 199 21.67 7.74 0.13
N LEU A 200 22.13 8.60 1.04
CA LEU A 200 23.01 8.23 2.14
C LEU A 200 22.13 8.05 3.37
N ASP A 201 21.91 6.80 3.77
CA ASP A 201 20.86 6.43 4.73
C ASP A 201 21.38 5.74 6.00
N ARG A 202 22.71 5.65 6.14
CA ARG A 202 23.37 4.97 7.26
C ARG A 202 24.75 5.56 7.62
N PRO A 203 25.20 5.37 8.87
CA PRO A 203 26.47 5.89 9.37
C PRO A 203 27.69 5.61 8.50
N GLU A 204 27.81 4.40 7.96
CA GLU A 204 28.94 3.98 7.13
C GLU A 204 29.09 4.89 5.92
N TRP A 205 27.97 5.17 5.24
CA TRP A 205 27.96 6.01 4.06
C TRP A 205 28.23 7.47 4.37
N TYR A 206 27.75 7.98 5.50
CA TYR A 206 28.10 9.33 5.96
C TYR A 206 29.61 9.47 6.17
N GLU A 207 30.22 8.50 6.87
CA GLU A 207 31.63 8.55 7.21
C GLU A 207 32.54 8.36 6.00
N THR A 208 32.22 7.45 5.09
CA THR A 208 32.99 7.22 3.87
C THR A 208 32.92 8.44 2.96
N TYR A 209 31.71 8.98 2.73
CA TYR A 209 31.56 10.18 1.92
C TYR A 209 32.36 11.36 2.49
N LEU A 210 32.37 11.56 3.82
CA LEU A 210 33.17 12.64 4.44
C LEU A 210 34.68 12.53 4.20
N LYS A 211 35.21 11.33 3.95
CA LYS A 211 36.67 11.07 3.83
C LYS A 211 37.18 11.14 2.39
N GLU A 212 36.30 10.92 1.41
CA GLU A 212 36.66 10.69 0.01
C GLU A 212 36.13 11.80 -0.90
N SER A 213 36.63 11.88 -2.13
CA SER A 213 35.96 12.71 -3.15
C SER A 213 34.65 12.03 -3.58
N LEU A 214 33.68 12.79 -4.11
CA LEU A 214 32.44 12.20 -4.65
C LEU A 214 32.71 11.07 -5.66
N SER A 215 33.72 11.21 -6.52
CA SER A 215 34.04 10.21 -7.54
C SER A 215 34.58 8.91 -6.95
N ASP A 216 35.47 9.02 -5.95
CA ASP A 216 36.03 7.86 -5.27
C ASP A 216 34.93 7.15 -4.48
N PHE A 217 34.14 7.92 -3.73
CA PHE A 217 32.99 7.43 -2.98
C PHE A 217 32.01 6.67 -3.87
N MET A 218 31.65 7.20 -5.04
CA MET A 218 30.74 6.51 -5.97
C MET A 218 31.33 5.19 -6.47
N THR A 219 32.64 5.15 -6.73
CA THR A 219 33.32 3.92 -7.16
C THR A 219 33.22 2.83 -6.10
N ASP A 220 33.46 3.19 -4.84
CA ASP A 220 33.34 2.27 -3.72
C ASP A 220 31.88 1.89 -3.44
N TYR A 221 30.94 2.84 -3.55
CA TYR A 221 29.52 2.56 -3.43
C TYR A 221 29.07 1.47 -4.42
N TRP A 222 29.42 1.59 -5.70
CA TRP A 222 29.02 0.57 -6.69
C TRP A 222 29.64 -0.81 -6.40
N LYS A 223 30.91 -0.81 -5.97
CA LYS A 223 31.65 -2.04 -5.65
C LYS A 223 31.05 -2.78 -4.45
N GLU A 224 30.80 -2.07 -3.35
CA GLU A 224 30.17 -2.63 -2.14
C GLU A 224 28.74 -3.15 -2.42
N ASN A 225 28.08 -2.59 -3.43
CA ASN A 225 26.77 -3.05 -3.90
C ASN A 225 26.83 -4.21 -4.91
N ASN A 226 27.98 -4.84 -5.11
CA ASN A 226 28.18 -5.97 -6.02
C ASN A 226 27.84 -5.69 -7.49
N VAL A 227 27.90 -4.43 -7.90
CA VAL A 227 27.80 -4.06 -9.32
C VAL A 227 29.16 -4.32 -9.97
N ALA A 228 29.20 -4.94 -11.14
CA ALA A 228 30.45 -5.07 -11.87
C ALA A 228 30.82 -3.74 -12.55
N SER A 229 32.11 -3.39 -12.54
CA SER A 229 32.60 -2.08 -13.00
C SER A 229 32.22 -1.70 -14.43
N ALA A 230 32.00 -2.69 -15.30
CA ALA A 230 31.51 -2.48 -16.67
C ALA A 230 30.09 -1.88 -16.72
N PHE A 231 29.33 -1.95 -15.63
CA PHE A 231 27.94 -1.51 -15.51
C PHE A 231 27.75 -0.34 -14.55
N TYR A 232 28.84 0.32 -14.12
CA TYR A 232 28.73 1.55 -13.33
C TYR A 232 28.12 2.67 -14.15
N ALA A 233 27.24 3.45 -13.53
CA ALA A 233 26.90 4.75 -14.07
C ALA A 233 28.14 5.65 -14.00
N LYS A 234 28.48 6.31 -15.11
CA LYS A 234 29.63 7.20 -15.22
C LYS A 234 29.30 8.62 -14.79
N ARG A 235 28.03 9.03 -14.95
CA ARG A 235 27.52 10.27 -14.39
C ARG A 235 27.66 10.23 -12.87
N LEU A 236 27.90 11.39 -12.24
CA LEU A 236 27.90 11.57 -10.79
C LEU A 236 26.56 12.19 -10.33
N PRO A 237 26.12 11.96 -9.08
CA PRO A 237 24.84 12.46 -8.62
C PRO A 237 24.87 13.99 -8.59
N ASP A 238 23.75 14.63 -8.91
CA ASP A 238 23.62 16.08 -8.78
C ASP A 238 23.21 16.48 -7.35
N ARG A 239 22.78 15.49 -6.56
CA ARG A 239 22.16 15.69 -5.25
C ARG A 239 22.38 14.49 -4.34
N ILE A 240 22.45 14.73 -3.03
CA ILE A 240 22.46 13.69 -2.01
C ILE A 240 21.27 13.82 -1.06
N TYR A 241 20.68 12.68 -0.73
CA TYR A 241 19.68 12.57 0.33
C TYR A 241 20.42 12.17 1.61
N LEU A 242 20.23 12.92 2.67
CA LEU A 242 20.88 12.71 3.97
C LEU A 242 19.84 12.32 5.02
N GLY A 243 20.05 11.17 5.66
CA GLY A 243 19.10 10.61 6.62
C GLY A 243 18.37 9.42 6.04
N ASN A 244 17.46 8.85 6.84
CA ASN A 244 16.77 7.61 6.50
C ASN A 244 15.26 7.83 6.59
N GLN A 245 14.54 7.46 5.53
CA GLN A 245 13.07 7.62 5.46
C GLN A 245 12.31 6.70 6.42
N PHE A 246 12.95 5.62 6.89
CA PHE A 246 12.28 4.52 7.58
C PHE A 246 12.74 4.31 9.03
N CYS A 247 13.98 4.67 9.35
CA CYS A 247 14.56 4.50 10.68
C CYS A 247 15.18 5.80 11.20
N ARG A 248 14.52 6.43 12.17
CA ARG A 248 15.02 7.67 12.79
C ARG A 248 16.38 7.51 13.47
N LEU A 249 16.75 6.30 13.89
CA LEU A 249 17.99 6.05 14.62
C LEU A 249 19.22 5.90 13.69
N LEU A 250 19.00 5.87 12.37
CA LEU A 250 20.07 5.95 11.36
C LEU A 250 20.25 7.39 10.84
N PHE A 251 19.45 8.33 11.32
CA PHE A 251 19.62 9.73 11.00
C PHE A 251 20.97 10.23 11.54
N PRO A 252 21.75 11.01 10.78
CA PRO A 252 23.08 11.45 11.19
C PRO A 252 23.00 12.31 12.46
N LYS A 253 23.98 12.14 13.35
CA LYS A 253 24.17 13.08 14.46
C LYS A 253 24.38 14.49 13.92
N LYS A 254 24.00 15.49 14.71
CA LYS A 254 24.05 16.90 14.29
C LYS A 254 25.40 17.28 13.68
N GLU A 255 26.49 16.98 14.35
CA GLU A 255 27.85 17.35 13.91
C GLU A 255 28.20 16.72 12.55
N ILE A 256 27.80 15.46 12.35
CA ILE A 256 27.99 14.73 11.09
C ILE A 256 27.10 15.34 10.00
N LEU A 257 25.82 15.62 10.29
CA LEU A 257 24.90 16.23 9.33
C LEU A 257 25.47 17.54 8.77
N PHE A 258 25.91 18.46 9.65
CA PHE A 258 26.44 19.74 9.19
C PHE A 258 27.76 19.60 8.44
N ALA A 259 28.61 18.63 8.79
CA ALA A 259 29.80 18.32 8.00
C ALA A 259 29.44 17.82 6.59
N LEU A 260 28.41 16.98 6.48
CA LEU A 260 27.90 16.50 5.19
C LEU A 260 27.33 17.64 4.36
N LEU A 261 26.59 18.57 4.97
CA LEU A 261 26.07 19.78 4.30
C LEU A 261 27.20 20.64 3.71
N GLU A 262 28.25 20.90 4.51
CA GLU A 262 29.39 21.69 4.04
C GLU A 262 30.15 20.99 2.92
N LYS A 263 30.34 19.67 3.04
CA LYS A 263 30.98 18.87 2.01
C LYS A 263 30.18 18.90 0.71
N ALA A 264 28.89 18.60 0.77
CA ALA A 264 27.99 18.61 -0.39
C ALA A 264 28.02 19.96 -1.11
N ARG A 265 27.96 21.05 -0.34
CA ARG A 265 28.09 22.41 -0.87
C ARG A 265 29.44 22.64 -1.56
N SER A 266 30.55 22.19 -0.96
CA SER A 266 31.89 22.33 -1.57
C SER A 266 32.05 21.55 -2.87
N GLU A 267 31.30 20.47 -3.03
CA GLU A 267 31.25 19.64 -4.23
C GLU A 267 30.12 20.06 -5.21
N GLY A 268 29.38 21.12 -4.90
CA GLY A 268 28.32 21.67 -5.76
C GLY A 268 27.05 20.82 -5.84
N LEU A 269 26.80 19.99 -4.83
CA LEU A 269 25.64 19.08 -4.78
C LEU A 269 24.42 19.75 -4.14
N GLY A 270 23.25 19.48 -4.71
CA GLY A 270 21.98 19.73 -4.01
C GLY A 270 21.87 18.82 -2.79
N VAL A 271 21.16 19.28 -1.75
CA VAL A 271 20.90 18.46 -0.56
C VAL A 271 19.42 18.33 -0.27
N THR A 272 19.01 17.10 0.00
CA THR A 272 17.70 16.76 0.57
C THR A 272 17.90 16.11 1.92
N VAL A 273 17.30 16.63 2.99
CA VAL A 273 17.34 15.99 4.31
C VAL A 273 16.07 15.18 4.52
N SER A 274 16.22 13.92 4.88
CA SER A 274 15.13 12.95 4.94
C SER A 274 14.80 12.54 6.37
N PHE A 275 13.59 12.85 6.81
CA PHE A 275 13.10 12.48 8.13
C PHE A 275 12.19 11.24 8.04
N ALA A 276 12.53 10.21 8.81
CA ALA A 276 11.57 9.16 9.17
C ALA A 276 10.44 9.72 10.03
N CYS A 277 9.35 8.94 10.15
CA CYS A 277 8.25 9.25 11.05
C CYS A 277 8.75 9.44 12.50
N GLN A 278 8.49 10.61 13.09
CA GLN A 278 8.97 10.96 14.43
C GLN A 278 7.96 10.56 15.51
N PRO A 279 8.38 9.82 16.56
CA PRO A 279 7.55 9.65 17.74
C PRO A 279 7.56 10.94 18.57
N GLU A 280 6.51 11.15 19.36
CA GLU A 280 6.35 12.35 20.19
C GLU A 280 7.55 12.62 21.12
N VAL A 281 8.18 11.56 21.63
CA VAL A 281 9.39 11.65 22.48
C VAL A 281 10.59 12.32 21.80
N SER A 282 10.65 12.31 20.46
CA SER A 282 11.74 12.91 19.67
C SER A 282 11.40 14.29 19.12
N LEU A 283 10.20 14.81 19.38
CA LEU A 283 9.72 16.06 18.77
C LEU A 283 10.61 17.26 19.12
N LYS A 284 11.00 17.39 20.39
CA LYS A 284 11.85 18.50 20.85
C LYS A 284 13.24 18.48 20.21
N GLU A 285 13.80 17.29 20.00
CA GLU A 285 15.08 17.13 19.32
C GLU A 285 14.97 17.50 17.84
N ALA A 286 13.88 17.09 17.18
CA ALA A 286 13.60 17.46 15.80
C ALA A 286 13.43 18.98 15.63
N GLU A 287 12.69 19.66 16.51
CA GLU A 287 12.54 21.13 16.48
C GLU A 287 13.89 21.85 16.63
N GLN A 288 14.73 21.41 17.57
CA GLN A 288 16.07 22.00 17.77
C GLN A 288 16.99 21.79 16.56
N LEU A 289 16.88 20.63 15.91
CA LEU A 289 17.62 20.34 14.70
C LEU A 289 17.15 21.22 13.54
N LEU A 290 15.84 21.36 13.34
CA LEU A 290 15.26 22.23 12.30
C LEU A 290 15.67 23.69 12.50
N GLU A 291 15.70 24.21 13.73
CA GLU A 291 16.20 25.57 13.98
C GLU A 291 17.68 25.73 13.64
N SER A 292 18.47 24.68 13.87
CA SER A 292 19.88 24.65 13.49
C SER A 292 20.05 24.63 11.96
N LEU A 293 19.26 23.82 11.26
CA LEU A 293 19.25 23.75 9.80
C LEU A 293 18.81 25.07 9.19
N ARG A 294 17.78 25.69 9.75
CA ARG A 294 17.29 27.02 9.35
C ARG A 294 18.40 28.05 9.48
N SER A 295 19.09 28.10 10.63
CA SER A 295 20.20 29.03 10.87
C SER A 295 21.35 28.85 9.88
N TRP A 296 21.58 27.63 9.42
CA TRP A 296 22.56 27.33 8.38
C TRP A 296 22.08 27.77 6.99
N CYS A 297 20.81 27.48 6.63
CA CYS A 297 20.21 27.89 5.36
C CYS A 297 20.15 29.42 5.23
N GLN A 298 19.99 30.18 6.32
CA GLN A 298 20.04 31.64 6.29
C GLN A 298 21.39 32.22 5.81
N LYS A 299 22.46 31.42 5.88
CA LYS A 299 23.81 31.81 5.44
C LYS A 299 24.21 31.12 4.13
N ASN A 300 23.36 30.23 3.65
CA ASN A 300 23.62 29.34 2.52
C ASN A 300 22.36 29.29 1.64
N GLU A 301 22.23 28.25 0.82
CA GLU A 301 21.03 28.03 0.01
C GLU A 301 19.97 27.25 0.81
N SER A 302 18.72 27.36 0.35
CA SER A 302 17.63 26.52 0.85
C SER A 302 17.89 25.05 0.52
N ILE A 303 17.38 24.16 1.36
CA ILE A 303 17.49 22.71 1.17
C ILE A 303 16.11 22.08 1.03
N GLU A 304 16.04 20.95 0.37
CA GLU A 304 14.82 20.14 0.36
C GLU A 304 14.71 19.34 1.65
N ILE A 305 13.50 19.22 2.20
CA ILE A 305 13.21 18.38 3.36
C ILE A 305 12.12 17.38 3.00
N VAL A 306 12.46 16.09 3.00
CA VAL A 306 11.49 15.00 2.87
C VAL A 306 10.88 14.70 4.22
N VAL A 307 9.56 14.80 4.31
CA VAL A 307 8.79 14.48 5.52
C VAL A 307 7.90 13.27 5.30
N ASN A 308 7.86 12.38 6.30
CA ASN A 308 7.11 11.13 6.26
C ASN A 308 5.97 11.05 7.28
N ASP A 309 5.71 12.16 7.98
CA ASP A 309 4.57 12.33 8.88
C ASP A 309 4.07 13.79 8.88
N TRP A 310 2.80 13.98 9.24
CA TRP A 310 2.16 15.29 9.23
C TRP A 310 2.66 16.24 10.32
N GLY A 311 3.21 15.71 11.43
CA GLY A 311 3.79 16.54 12.48
C GLY A 311 5.07 17.22 11.99
N MET A 312 5.95 16.45 11.35
CA MET A 312 7.14 16.97 10.69
C MET A 312 6.79 17.95 9.56
N ALA A 313 5.77 17.67 8.75
CA ALA A 313 5.29 18.60 7.74
C ALA A 313 4.92 19.97 8.35
N GLN A 314 4.21 19.96 9.48
CA GLN A 314 3.85 21.18 10.19
C GLN A 314 5.06 21.92 10.77
N LEU A 315 6.06 21.20 11.30
CA LEU A 315 7.27 21.81 11.85
C LEU A 315 8.13 22.47 10.77
N VAL A 316 8.37 21.76 9.66
CA VAL A 316 9.17 22.26 8.54
C VAL A 316 8.48 23.43 7.85
N GLY A 317 7.15 23.37 7.70
CA GLY A 317 6.35 24.43 7.11
C GLY A 317 6.38 25.78 7.85
N ARG A 318 6.99 25.85 9.05
CA ARG A 318 7.25 27.12 9.75
C ARG A 318 8.34 27.97 9.09
N TYR A 319 9.16 27.38 8.21
CA TYR A 319 10.35 28.02 7.61
C TYR A 319 10.38 27.90 6.08
N PRO A 320 9.35 28.37 5.35
CA PRO A 320 9.21 28.17 3.91
C PRO A 320 10.27 28.87 3.06
N GLU A 321 10.97 29.87 3.60
CA GLU A 321 12.09 30.55 2.94
C GLU A 321 13.41 29.77 2.99
N GLN A 322 13.52 28.80 3.91
CA GLN A 322 14.74 27.99 4.11
C GLN A 322 14.57 26.55 3.64
N PHE A 323 13.34 26.02 3.68
CA PHE A 323 13.06 24.62 3.38
C PHE A 323 12.06 24.48 2.24
N GLU A 324 12.45 23.70 1.24
CA GLU A 324 11.53 23.21 0.21
C GLU A 324 10.92 21.89 0.70
N LEU A 325 9.60 21.88 0.93
CA LEU A 325 8.93 20.72 1.52
C LEU A 325 8.62 19.65 0.46
N CYS A 326 9.12 18.43 0.68
CA CYS A 326 8.88 17.27 -0.18
C CYS A 326 8.03 16.23 0.56
N MET A 327 6.96 15.75 -0.10
CA MET A 327 6.08 14.73 0.45
C MET A 327 6.73 13.35 0.29
N GLY A 328 7.17 12.77 1.40
CA GLY A 328 7.89 11.50 1.41
C GLY A 328 7.04 10.29 1.05
N THR A 329 7.73 9.20 0.76
CA THR A 329 7.17 7.92 0.30
C THR A 329 6.18 7.30 1.31
N LEU A 330 6.33 7.59 2.61
CA LEU A 330 5.41 7.10 3.64
C LEU A 330 4.10 7.89 3.69
N LEU A 331 4.06 9.14 3.24
CA LEU A 331 2.80 9.88 3.08
C LEU A 331 2.15 9.56 1.73
N ASN A 332 2.96 9.26 0.71
CA ASN A 332 2.50 8.82 -0.62
C ASN A 332 2.09 7.33 -0.62
N LYS A 333 0.89 7.05 -0.08
CA LYS A 333 0.38 5.68 0.05
C LYS A 333 0.03 5.06 -1.30
N ARG A 334 0.46 3.81 -1.50
CA ARG A 334 0.08 2.93 -2.62
C ARG A 334 -0.06 1.49 -2.12
N LYS A 335 -0.68 0.63 -2.92
CA LYS A 335 -0.73 -0.82 -2.67
C LYS A 335 0.57 -1.46 -3.13
N LYS A 336 1.36 -1.99 -2.20
CA LYS A 336 2.72 -2.46 -2.44
C LYS A 336 2.86 -3.89 -1.92
N ASP A 337 2.91 -4.86 -2.82
CA ASP A 337 3.17 -6.26 -2.45
C ASP A 337 3.73 -7.01 -3.67
N PRO A 338 4.92 -7.64 -3.59
CA PRO A 338 5.48 -8.39 -4.72
C PRO A 338 4.61 -9.58 -5.13
N ARG A 339 3.79 -10.11 -4.22
CA ARG A 339 2.87 -11.21 -4.48
C ARG A 339 1.60 -10.77 -5.19
N LEU A 340 1.41 -9.46 -5.39
CA LEU A 340 0.27 -8.94 -6.13
C LEU A 340 0.26 -9.44 -7.58
N SER A 341 1.43 -9.77 -8.14
CA SER A 341 1.55 -10.39 -9.47
C SER A 341 0.82 -11.74 -9.58
N TYR A 342 0.85 -12.57 -8.54
CA TYR A 342 0.12 -13.85 -8.49
C TYR A 342 -1.39 -13.64 -8.42
N LEU A 343 -1.84 -12.62 -7.68
CA LEU A 343 -3.26 -12.26 -7.71
C LEU A 343 -3.67 -11.75 -9.11
N LYS A 344 -2.84 -10.89 -9.72
CA LYS A 344 -3.10 -10.30 -11.05
C LYS A 344 -3.17 -11.34 -12.16
N SER A 345 -2.32 -12.37 -12.12
CA SER A 345 -2.33 -13.42 -13.15
C SER A 345 -3.66 -14.17 -13.23
N ARG A 346 -4.47 -14.12 -12.16
CA ARG A 346 -5.82 -14.68 -12.10
C ARG A 346 -6.94 -13.70 -12.47
N LEU A 347 -6.66 -12.38 -12.54
CA LEU A 347 -7.70 -11.41 -12.88
C LEU A 347 -8.04 -11.50 -14.38
N PRO A 348 -9.34 -11.53 -14.75
CA PRO A 348 -9.76 -11.56 -16.15
C PRO A 348 -9.30 -10.33 -16.92
N ASP A 349 -9.32 -9.18 -16.23
CA ASP A 349 -8.72 -7.95 -16.68
C ASP A 349 -7.33 -7.83 -16.04
N LYS A 350 -6.29 -8.01 -16.85
CA LYS A 350 -4.90 -7.84 -16.43
C LYS A 350 -4.51 -6.36 -16.32
N ASP A 351 -5.43 -5.45 -16.68
CA ASP A 351 -5.19 -4.02 -16.60
C ASP A 351 -4.98 -3.61 -15.13
N THR A 352 -3.81 -3.03 -14.89
CA THR A 352 -3.43 -2.51 -13.58
C THR A 352 -3.64 -1.00 -13.50
N GLY A 353 -4.35 -0.40 -14.46
CA GLY A 353 -4.70 1.01 -14.50
C GLY A 353 -5.33 1.51 -13.19
N LEU A 354 -6.12 0.67 -12.51
CA LEU A 354 -6.68 1.00 -11.18
C LEU A 354 -5.63 1.22 -10.09
N LEU A 355 -4.41 0.68 -10.26
CA LEU A 355 -3.28 0.88 -9.37
C LEU A 355 -2.34 1.99 -9.86
N ALA A 356 -2.50 2.46 -11.10
CA ALA A 356 -1.61 3.44 -11.71
C ALA A 356 -1.78 4.83 -11.10
N GLU A 357 -2.97 5.16 -10.62
CA GLU A 357 -3.27 6.40 -9.92
C GLU A 357 -3.41 6.19 -8.40
N ASN A 358 -3.22 7.27 -7.63
CA ASN A 358 -3.55 7.34 -6.22
C ASN A 358 -4.07 8.75 -5.87
N SER A 359 -4.17 9.07 -4.57
CA SER A 359 -4.68 10.37 -4.11
C SER A 359 -3.94 11.58 -4.67
N LEU A 360 -2.66 11.47 -5.02
CA LEU A 360 -1.90 12.59 -5.59
C LEU A 360 -2.30 12.91 -7.03
N ASN A 361 -2.96 12.01 -7.73
CA ASN A 361 -3.55 12.27 -9.05
C ASN A 361 -4.84 13.09 -8.97
N ALA A 362 -5.37 13.34 -7.78
CA ALA A 362 -6.53 14.20 -7.60
C ALA A 362 -6.12 15.68 -7.49
N ASP A 363 -6.45 16.49 -8.51
CA ASP A 363 -6.10 17.92 -8.57
C ASP A 363 -6.44 18.70 -7.31
N PHE A 364 -7.63 18.48 -6.73
CA PHE A 364 -8.06 19.20 -5.53
C PHE A 364 -7.17 18.89 -4.33
N TYR A 365 -6.67 17.66 -4.24
CA TYR A 365 -5.80 17.22 -3.16
C TYR A 365 -4.41 17.82 -3.32
N GLN A 366 -3.85 17.77 -4.53
CA GLN A 366 -2.55 18.35 -4.83
C GLN A 366 -2.54 19.87 -4.56
N LYS A 367 -3.56 20.59 -5.04
CA LYS A 367 -3.74 22.03 -4.78
C LYS A 367 -3.88 22.33 -3.29
N ALA A 368 -4.54 21.45 -2.53
CA ALA A 368 -4.65 21.60 -1.08
C ALA A 368 -3.31 21.39 -0.36
N LEU A 369 -2.50 20.42 -0.80
CA LEU A 369 -1.16 20.17 -0.26
C LEU A 369 -0.21 21.33 -0.52
N GLU A 370 -0.19 21.83 -1.76
CA GLU A 370 0.61 23.00 -2.13
C GLU A 370 0.17 24.24 -1.34
N LYS A 371 -1.12 24.59 -1.39
CA LYS A 371 -1.64 25.84 -0.79
C LYS A 371 -1.56 25.86 0.73
N ASN A 372 -1.85 24.74 1.39
CA ASN A 372 -2.00 24.73 2.85
C ASN A 372 -0.73 24.28 3.58
N LEU A 373 0.12 23.48 2.93
CA LEU A 373 1.32 22.89 3.56
C LEU A 373 2.62 23.27 2.83
N GLY A 374 2.55 23.83 1.61
CA GLY A 374 3.73 24.26 0.88
C GLY A 374 4.53 23.12 0.25
N PHE A 375 3.90 21.97 -0.04
CA PHE A 375 4.58 20.89 -0.75
C PHE A 375 4.92 21.30 -2.18
N VAL A 376 6.19 21.14 -2.56
CA VAL A 376 6.70 21.50 -3.90
C VAL A 376 7.11 20.29 -4.74
N ARG A 377 7.17 19.10 -4.13
CA ARG A 377 7.64 17.86 -4.76
C ARG A 377 7.05 16.62 -4.09
N TYR A 378 6.82 15.58 -4.88
CA TYR A 378 6.30 14.30 -4.43
C TYR A 378 7.31 13.17 -4.65
N GLU A 379 7.57 12.38 -3.60
CA GLU A 379 8.46 11.22 -3.65
C GLU A 379 7.66 9.94 -3.94
N TRP A 380 8.09 9.20 -4.95
CA TRP A 380 7.48 7.96 -5.44
C TRP A 380 8.45 6.81 -5.29
N GLU A 381 7.96 5.58 -5.22
CA GLU A 381 8.79 4.37 -5.27
C GLU A 381 8.40 3.56 -6.51
N SER A 382 9.37 2.95 -7.18
CA SER A 382 9.11 1.96 -8.24
C SER A 382 8.34 0.77 -7.67
N CYS A 383 7.23 0.32 -8.26
CA CYS A 383 6.31 -0.60 -7.58
C CYS A 383 5.73 -1.72 -8.46
N GLY A 384 6.48 -2.27 -9.41
CA GLY A 384 6.12 -3.50 -10.15
C GLY A 384 4.81 -3.41 -10.94
N TYR A 385 4.35 -2.19 -11.22
CA TYR A 385 3.22 -1.87 -12.09
C TYR A 385 3.34 -0.42 -12.59
N PRO A 386 2.71 -0.10 -13.74
CA PRO A 386 2.70 1.25 -14.30
C PRO A 386 2.16 2.29 -13.31
N GLN A 387 2.76 3.49 -13.30
CA GLN A 387 2.35 4.57 -12.40
C GLN A 387 2.10 5.82 -13.22
N ARG A 388 0.97 6.49 -12.98
CA ARG A 388 0.68 7.81 -13.54
C ARG A 388 1.15 8.89 -12.57
N PHE A 389 2.09 9.70 -13.00
CA PHE A 389 2.58 10.83 -12.22
C PHE A 389 1.68 12.06 -12.44
N PRO A 390 1.32 12.80 -11.38
CA PRO A 390 0.63 14.07 -11.51
C PRO A 390 1.59 15.16 -12.00
N GLU A 391 1.05 16.27 -12.49
CA GLU A 391 1.84 17.44 -12.87
C GLU A 391 2.73 17.94 -11.70
N GLY A 392 3.85 18.57 -12.05
CA GLY A 392 4.82 19.12 -11.09
C GLY A 392 6.08 18.27 -10.94
N LYS A 393 6.81 18.51 -9.84
CA LYS A 393 8.10 17.86 -9.56
C LYS A 393 7.90 16.50 -8.88
N ASN A 394 8.50 15.45 -9.43
CA ASN A 394 8.31 14.08 -8.98
C ASN A 394 9.65 13.35 -8.93
N SER A 395 10.01 12.83 -7.76
CA SER A 395 11.19 11.95 -7.60
C SER A 395 10.76 10.49 -7.61
N LEU A 396 11.46 9.63 -8.34
CA LEU A 396 11.25 8.19 -8.29
C LEU A 396 12.43 7.48 -7.62
N HIS A 397 12.15 6.82 -6.50
CA HIS A 397 13.09 5.99 -5.76
C HIS A 397 13.26 4.64 -6.46
N LEU A 398 14.52 4.27 -6.70
CA LEU A 398 14.93 3.06 -7.41
C LEU A 398 16.02 2.31 -6.64
N PRO A 399 16.07 0.97 -6.75
CA PRO A 399 15.11 0.09 -7.44
C PRO A 399 14.09 -0.54 -6.48
N PHE A 400 14.10 -0.12 -5.20
CA PHE A 400 13.30 -0.73 -4.17
C PHE A 400 12.02 0.05 -3.88
N TYR A 401 11.01 -0.69 -3.44
CA TYR A 401 9.86 -0.13 -2.73
C TYR A 401 9.64 -0.79 -1.38
N GLN A 402 9.18 0.03 -0.44
CA GLN A 402 8.80 -0.37 0.89
C GLN A 402 7.44 -1.08 0.86
N THR A 403 7.40 -2.34 1.32
CA THR A 403 6.17 -3.15 1.44
C THR A 403 5.58 -3.06 2.84
N ASN A 404 6.43 -3.03 3.86
CA ASN A 404 6.05 -2.76 5.25
C ASN A 404 7.10 -1.87 5.94
N THR A 405 6.67 -0.99 6.85
CA THR A 405 7.53 -0.18 7.70
C THR A 405 6.92 -0.01 9.09
N SER A 406 7.77 0.19 10.08
CA SER A 406 7.38 0.35 11.48
C SER A 406 8.27 1.39 12.16
N GLN A 407 7.79 1.98 13.25
CA GLN A 407 8.68 2.74 14.16
C GLN A 407 9.58 1.82 14.99
N TYR A 408 9.30 0.51 14.96
CA TYR A 408 9.99 -0.50 15.74
C TYR A 408 10.94 -1.34 14.86
N CYS A 409 12.17 -1.53 15.34
CA CYS A 409 13.18 -2.29 14.63
C CYS A 409 12.97 -3.80 14.80
N THR A 410 12.67 -4.47 13.69
CA THR A 410 12.46 -5.93 13.64
C THR A 410 13.76 -6.71 13.85
N LEU A 411 14.89 -6.20 13.37
CA LEU A 411 16.21 -6.78 13.59
C LEU A 411 16.61 -6.71 15.07
N TYR A 412 16.34 -5.58 15.74
CA TYR A 412 16.56 -5.45 17.17
C TYR A 412 15.75 -6.46 17.97
N ALA A 413 14.44 -6.57 17.69
CA ALA A 413 13.55 -7.54 18.32
C ALA A 413 14.03 -8.98 18.09
N GLN A 414 14.42 -9.33 16.87
CA GLN A 414 14.93 -10.66 16.56
C GLN A 414 16.24 -10.96 17.30
N TYR A 415 17.17 -10.01 17.39
CA TYR A 415 18.45 -10.23 18.05
C TYR A 415 18.31 -10.34 19.58
N ARG A 416 17.56 -9.40 20.19
CA ARG A 416 17.41 -9.31 21.65
C ARG A 416 16.40 -10.31 22.21
N GLU A 417 15.22 -10.37 21.60
CA GLU A 417 14.08 -11.15 22.11
C GLU A 417 13.98 -12.54 21.48
N ARG A 418 14.84 -12.85 20.49
CA ARG A 418 14.74 -14.07 19.66
C ARG A 418 13.36 -14.21 19.01
N ASN A 419 12.65 -13.10 18.84
CA ASN A 419 11.31 -13.06 18.32
C ASN A 419 11.05 -11.71 17.63
N ARG A 420 11.03 -11.74 16.29
CA ARG A 420 10.72 -10.60 15.44
C ARG A 420 9.42 -9.86 15.79
N GLY A 421 8.42 -10.54 16.34
CA GLY A 421 7.13 -9.96 16.72
C GLY A 421 7.13 -9.22 18.06
N ARG A 422 8.14 -9.43 18.92
CA ARG A 422 8.25 -8.76 20.23
C ARG A 422 9.02 -7.46 20.11
N GLN A 423 8.33 -6.45 19.60
CA GLN A 423 8.90 -5.16 19.24
C GLN A 423 8.63 -4.11 20.31
N TYR A 424 9.64 -3.27 20.58
CA TYR A 424 9.55 -2.15 21.53
C TYR A 424 10.18 -0.90 20.94
N LEU A 425 9.73 0.29 21.37
CA LEU A 425 10.29 1.56 20.90
C LEU A 425 11.74 1.66 21.39
N GLN A 426 12.68 1.74 20.44
CA GLN A 426 14.09 1.89 20.75
C GLN A 426 14.49 3.36 20.76
N THR A 427 15.29 3.74 21.74
CA THR A 427 15.95 5.06 21.82
C THR A 427 17.42 5.01 21.47
N GLU A 428 18.03 3.83 21.51
CA GLU A 428 19.43 3.58 21.16
C GLU A 428 19.51 2.53 20.04
N CYS A 429 20.50 2.66 19.17
CA CYS A 429 20.69 1.76 18.03
C CYS A 429 22.05 1.07 18.08
N PRO A 430 22.09 -0.27 18.21
CA PRO A 430 23.34 -1.04 18.15
C PRO A 430 23.80 -1.32 16.71
N GLY A 431 23.13 -0.81 15.68
CA GLY A 431 23.57 -0.95 14.28
C GLY A 431 23.42 -2.35 13.68
N TYR A 432 22.51 -3.20 14.16
CA TYR A 432 22.38 -4.59 13.66
C TYR A 432 22.15 -4.69 12.15
N CYS A 433 21.49 -3.70 11.53
CA CYS A 433 21.28 -3.63 10.08
C CYS A 433 22.58 -3.47 9.26
N GLN A 434 23.70 -3.16 9.90
CA GLN A 434 25.03 -3.13 9.26
C GLN A 434 25.61 -4.54 9.12
N MET A 435 25.13 -5.48 9.93
CA MET A 435 25.68 -6.85 9.99
C MET A 435 24.71 -7.89 9.44
N GLN A 436 23.41 -7.62 9.47
CA GLN A 436 22.37 -8.60 9.16
C GLN A 436 21.17 -7.96 8.47
N ALA A 437 20.54 -8.74 7.60
CA ALA A 437 19.25 -8.45 7.00
C ALA A 437 18.39 -9.72 7.02
N PHE A 438 17.07 -9.56 6.96
CA PHE A 438 16.17 -10.68 6.72
C PHE A 438 16.20 -11.02 5.23
N LEU A 439 16.58 -12.25 4.92
CA LEU A 439 16.43 -12.81 3.60
C LEU A 439 15.03 -13.41 3.46
N TYR A 440 14.51 -13.33 2.25
CA TYR A 440 13.22 -13.89 1.86
C TYR A 440 13.45 -14.83 0.68
N PRO A 441 12.47 -15.70 0.36
CA PRO A 441 12.56 -16.56 -0.79
C PRO A 441 12.94 -15.77 -2.04
N GLU A 442 13.91 -16.26 -2.82
CA GLU A 442 14.55 -15.51 -3.90
C GLU A 442 13.55 -14.96 -4.92
N HIS A 443 12.50 -15.74 -5.20
CA HIS A 443 11.46 -15.43 -6.17
C HIS A 443 10.59 -14.22 -5.75
N LEU A 444 10.58 -13.81 -4.47
CA LEU A 444 9.89 -12.61 -4.00
C LEU A 444 10.70 -11.33 -4.24
N HIS A 445 12.02 -11.47 -4.45
CA HIS A 445 12.96 -10.37 -4.56
C HIS A 445 12.82 -9.37 -3.39
N MET A 446 12.75 -9.89 -2.16
CA MET A 446 12.55 -9.12 -0.95
C MET A 446 13.75 -9.18 -0.01
N THR A 447 13.94 -8.11 0.76
CA THR A 447 14.84 -8.11 1.91
C THR A 447 14.26 -7.26 3.03
N GLY A 448 14.54 -7.64 4.28
CA GLY A 448 14.20 -6.83 5.45
C GLY A 448 15.44 -6.17 6.02
N SER A 449 15.45 -4.84 6.05
CA SER A 449 16.51 -4.04 6.67
C SER A 449 15.89 -2.85 7.42
N TYR A 450 16.65 -2.25 8.33
CA TYR A 450 16.20 -1.12 9.14
C TYR A 450 14.94 -1.48 9.97
N ASN A 451 13.87 -0.69 9.80
CA ASN A 451 12.55 -0.96 10.35
C ASN A 451 11.54 -1.37 9.26
N SER A 452 12.04 -1.80 8.10
CA SER A 452 11.24 -1.96 6.89
C SER A 452 11.48 -3.28 6.16
N LEU A 453 10.55 -3.61 5.28
CA LEU A 453 10.69 -4.63 4.27
C LEU A 453 10.66 -3.97 2.90
N PHE A 454 11.63 -4.34 2.08
CA PHE A 454 11.82 -3.82 0.74
C PHE A 454 11.65 -4.94 -0.27
N SER A 455 11.10 -4.60 -1.43
CA SER A 455 11.07 -5.48 -2.59
C SER A 455 11.71 -4.77 -3.77
N LEU A 456 12.47 -5.51 -4.57
CA LEU A 456 13.12 -5.03 -5.77
C LEU A 456 12.11 -5.01 -6.92
N ASP A 457 11.98 -3.87 -7.57
CA ASP A 457 11.25 -3.75 -8.83
C ASP A 457 12.16 -4.16 -10.00
N GLN A 458 12.16 -5.45 -10.33
CA GLN A 458 12.89 -5.93 -11.51
C GLN A 458 12.25 -5.48 -12.83
N THR A 459 10.95 -5.20 -12.81
CA THR A 459 10.20 -4.83 -14.02
C THR A 459 10.64 -3.45 -14.50
N ILE A 460 10.74 -2.48 -13.60
CA ILE A 460 11.20 -1.14 -13.97
C ILE A 460 12.67 -1.14 -14.44
N LEU A 461 13.53 -1.92 -13.78
CA LEU A 461 14.95 -1.99 -14.16
C LEU A 461 15.10 -2.49 -15.59
N ARG A 462 14.48 -3.63 -15.92
CA ARG A 462 14.53 -4.19 -17.27
C ARG A 462 13.96 -3.25 -18.32
N ALA A 463 12.88 -2.53 -18.01
CA ALA A 463 12.29 -1.58 -18.95
C ALA A 463 13.18 -0.38 -19.24
N LEU A 464 13.80 0.19 -18.20
CA LEU A 464 14.75 1.30 -18.34
C LEU A 464 16.01 0.86 -19.10
N GLU A 465 16.52 -0.34 -18.84
CA GLU A 465 17.70 -0.89 -19.53
C GLU A 465 17.45 -1.15 -21.01
N THR A 466 16.32 -1.77 -21.35
CA THR A 466 16.00 -2.17 -22.73
C THR A 466 15.39 -1.04 -23.55
N GLY A 467 15.08 0.11 -22.94
CA GLY A 467 14.29 1.15 -23.57
C GLY A 467 12.87 0.71 -23.91
N SER A 468 12.40 -0.42 -23.37
CA SER A 468 11.03 -0.93 -23.51
C SER A 468 10.13 -0.17 -22.53
N VAL A 469 10.00 1.13 -22.76
CA VAL A 469 9.17 2.05 -21.96
C VAL A 469 7.71 1.60 -21.95
N GLU A 470 7.28 0.81 -22.95
CA GLU A 470 5.89 0.36 -23.15
C GLU A 470 5.29 -0.53 -22.04
N ASN A 471 6.04 -0.99 -21.02
CA ASN A 471 5.53 -2.05 -20.12
C ASN A 471 5.79 -1.99 -18.60
N ALA A 472 6.52 -1.02 -18.02
CA ALA A 472 6.91 -1.20 -16.59
C ALA A 472 6.70 -0.02 -15.62
N ALA A 473 6.55 1.21 -16.08
CA ALA A 473 6.36 2.34 -15.17
C ALA A 473 5.68 3.50 -15.88
N PHE A 474 6.00 3.65 -17.16
CA PHE A 474 5.50 4.67 -18.05
C PHE A 474 4.54 3.96 -19.00
N GLY A 475 3.29 4.41 -19.13
CA GLY A 475 2.36 3.79 -20.07
C GLY A 475 2.85 3.95 -21.52
N GLU A 476 2.02 3.55 -22.49
CA GLU A 476 2.19 3.92 -23.91
C GLU A 476 2.51 5.42 -24.07
N ALA A 477 2.92 5.83 -25.28
CA ALA A 477 3.34 7.17 -25.70
C ALA A 477 2.41 8.38 -25.32
N GLU A 478 1.37 8.17 -24.51
CA GLU A 478 0.39 9.12 -23.98
C GLU A 478 0.70 9.66 -22.57
N GLN A 479 1.77 9.22 -21.89
CA GLN A 479 2.08 9.75 -20.56
C GLN A 479 2.83 11.09 -20.62
N GLU A 480 2.08 12.20 -20.50
CA GLU A 480 2.61 13.57 -20.61
C GLU A 480 3.61 13.96 -19.51
N VAL A 481 3.54 13.35 -18.33
CA VAL A 481 4.38 13.72 -17.17
C VAL A 481 5.25 12.55 -16.72
N GLN A 482 6.55 12.82 -16.68
CA GLN A 482 7.61 11.89 -16.27
C GLN A 482 8.28 12.40 -14.97
N PRO A 483 8.76 11.52 -14.08
CA PRO A 483 9.59 11.91 -12.96
C PRO A 483 10.86 12.62 -13.44
N ASP A 484 11.13 13.80 -12.88
CA ASP A 484 12.27 14.63 -13.25
C ASP A 484 13.55 14.23 -12.51
N ARG A 485 13.43 13.39 -11.49
CA ARG A 485 14.54 12.94 -10.65
C ARG A 485 14.47 11.45 -10.33
N ALA A 486 15.56 10.73 -10.55
CA ALA A 486 15.77 9.41 -9.95
C ALA A 486 16.43 9.55 -8.57
N VAL A 487 16.03 8.74 -7.60
CA VAL A 487 16.68 8.65 -6.28
C VAL A 487 17.18 7.22 -6.11
N LEU A 488 18.49 7.06 -6.06
CA LEU A 488 19.12 5.74 -6.01
C LEU A 488 19.41 5.33 -4.57
N ASN A 489 18.96 4.14 -4.20
CA ASN A 489 19.35 3.45 -2.97
C ASN A 489 19.44 1.95 -3.25
N LEU A 490 20.62 1.34 -3.10
CA LEU A 490 20.85 -0.10 -3.30
C LEU A 490 20.79 -0.92 -1.99
N LEU A 491 20.29 -0.26 -0.93
CA LEU A 491 20.20 -0.63 0.49
C LEU A 491 21.54 -0.91 1.17
#